data_AF-E9UZD3-F1
#
_entry.id   AF-E9UZD3-F1
#
_cell.length_a   1.000
_cell.length_b   1.000
_cell.length_c   1.000
_cell.angle_alpha   90.00
_cell.angle_beta   90.00
_cell.angle_gamma   90.00
#
_symmetry.space_group_name_H-M   'P 1'
#
loop_
_entity.id
_entity.type
_entity.pdbx_description
1 polymer ?
#
loop_
_entity_poly.entity_id
_entity_poly.type
_entity_poly.pdbx_seq_one_letter_code
_entity_poly.pdbx_strand_id
1 'polypeptide(L)'
;MDRRFLTLDALRAVGALMVVLTHVGFQTGRYPRGWTGAMLAHLDLGVALFFVISGFLLARPWFAASAAGTPPPSTGRYLWKRALRILPLYWVVVIVCLLAAPANSDVGVGGWIANLTLTQIYTQDSHAYGLAHMWSLCTEVAFYLALPLVVRLLTPRDRLDVHRVLVVSLLLSVGGVVFAAGARSWFDQPFAAEWLPAYLPWFLAGTALAACSVDPGMRARLDRAARDLAGWWLLALGLFVAACTPITGPTGLVDAPTPAESALKCVLYGAVAVCVIFPLVFGPELEGTVRRWLAGPVPSALGEISYGIFSIHMFVLLMGMELLGFGTFNDRFWTVLGMTLVITIPVAALSYLFFERRVMRLRSWRPSALRPSPKPEPEPERGPAEAKAATSTTAASESALSGPGGPAPTAGPRRSGGSRRRGRRPLGPPPQPDAQRDVQPLGGPPGHPGSTPRLPREPGASRRADRPRGSAARRP
;
A
#
# COMPACT_ATOMS: atom_id res chain seq x y z
N MET A 1 7.38 20.79 3.53
CA MET A 1 5.97 20.34 3.57
C MET A 1 5.87 19.00 2.85
N ASP A 2 5.19 18.01 3.44
CA ASP A 2 4.87 16.76 2.72
C ASP A 2 3.80 17.09 1.65
N ARG A 3 4.17 17.11 0.35
CA ARG A 3 3.21 17.35 -0.76
C ARG A 3 2.28 16.14 -0.86
N ARG A 4 0.98 16.33 -0.65
CA ARG A 4 -0.03 15.27 -0.76
C ARG A 4 -0.50 15.15 -2.22
N PHE A 5 -0.34 13.97 -2.81
CA PHE A 5 -0.74 13.69 -4.19
C PHE A 5 -2.16 13.12 -4.22
N LEU A 6 -3.17 13.99 -4.18
CA LEU A 6 -4.60 13.60 -4.10
C LEU A 6 -5.03 12.68 -5.26
N THR A 7 -4.51 12.92 -6.46
CA THR A 7 -4.76 12.06 -7.64
C THR A 7 -4.22 10.63 -7.47
N LEU A 8 -3.13 10.45 -6.72
CA LEU A 8 -2.59 9.12 -6.40
C LEU A 8 -3.37 8.45 -5.26
N ASP A 9 -3.91 9.22 -4.31
CA ASP A 9 -4.86 8.68 -3.33
C ASP A 9 -6.10 8.10 -4.05
N ALA A 10 -6.64 8.81 -5.05
CA ALA A 10 -7.73 8.31 -5.88
C ALA A 10 -7.36 7.03 -6.66
N LEU A 11 -6.16 6.95 -7.27
CA LEU A 11 -5.69 5.72 -7.92
C LEU A 11 -5.58 4.53 -6.95
N ARG A 12 -5.24 4.75 -5.68
CA ARG A 12 -5.26 3.68 -4.66
C ARG A 12 -6.66 3.14 -4.38
N ALA A 13 -7.71 3.94 -4.58
CA ALA A 13 -9.09 3.45 -4.51
C ALA A 13 -9.46 2.61 -5.75
N VAL A 14 -9.03 3.06 -6.94
CA VAL A 14 -9.18 2.29 -8.19
C VAL A 14 -8.48 0.93 -8.08
N GLY A 15 -7.22 0.90 -7.64
CA GLY A 15 -6.47 -0.35 -7.43
C GLY A 15 -7.15 -1.31 -6.44
N ALA A 16 -7.74 -0.79 -5.34
CA ALA A 16 -8.51 -1.62 -4.40
C ALA A 16 -9.76 -2.22 -5.06
N LEU A 17 -10.52 -1.42 -5.82
CA LEU A 17 -11.71 -1.89 -6.54
C LEU A 17 -11.36 -2.94 -7.62
N MET A 18 -10.26 -2.75 -8.34
CA MET A 18 -9.75 -3.71 -9.32
C MET A 18 -9.48 -5.07 -8.67
N VAL A 19 -8.78 -5.10 -7.52
CA VAL A 19 -8.52 -6.32 -6.75
C VAL A 19 -9.83 -6.97 -6.25
N VAL A 20 -10.81 -6.19 -5.78
CA VAL A 20 -12.14 -6.72 -5.41
C VAL A 20 -12.83 -7.38 -6.61
N LEU A 21 -12.81 -6.74 -7.79
CA LEU A 21 -13.42 -7.28 -9.01
C LEU A 21 -12.75 -8.59 -9.47
N THR A 22 -11.43 -8.69 -9.36
CA THR A 22 -10.64 -9.91 -9.56
C THR A 22 -11.12 -11.01 -8.62
N HIS A 23 -11.14 -10.80 -7.30
CA HIS A 23 -11.54 -11.84 -6.35
C HIS A 23 -13.01 -12.24 -6.48
N VAL A 24 -13.95 -11.31 -6.73
CA VAL A 24 -15.35 -11.67 -7.01
C VAL A 24 -15.48 -12.44 -8.33
N GLY A 25 -14.74 -12.03 -9.38
CA GLY A 25 -14.70 -12.73 -10.67
C GLY A 25 -14.18 -14.15 -10.55
N PHE A 26 -13.16 -14.37 -9.71
CA PHE A 26 -12.62 -15.68 -9.38
C PHE A 26 -13.67 -16.53 -8.65
N GLN A 27 -14.16 -16.06 -7.49
CA GLN A 27 -15.01 -16.84 -6.60
C GLN A 27 -16.40 -17.16 -7.19
N THR A 28 -16.84 -16.40 -8.21
CA THR A 28 -18.08 -16.67 -8.95
C THR A 28 -17.86 -17.39 -10.30
N GLY A 29 -16.62 -17.76 -10.64
CA GLY A 29 -16.31 -18.58 -11.82
C GLY A 29 -16.42 -17.85 -13.15
N ARG A 30 -16.12 -16.54 -13.17
CA ARG A 30 -16.20 -15.70 -14.37
C ARG A 30 -14.94 -15.70 -15.23
N TYR A 31 -13.76 -16.00 -14.68
CA TYR A 31 -12.48 -15.97 -15.40
C TYR A 31 -12.47 -16.66 -16.79
N PRO A 32 -12.92 -17.92 -16.95
CA PRO A 32 -12.87 -18.59 -18.26
C PRO A 32 -13.94 -18.08 -19.27
N ARG A 33 -14.75 -17.08 -18.91
CA ARG A 33 -15.95 -16.71 -19.68
C ARG A 33 -15.71 -15.52 -20.61
N GLY A 34 -15.02 -15.81 -21.70
CA GLY A 34 -14.78 -14.87 -22.79
C GLY A 34 -14.03 -13.60 -22.35
N TRP A 35 -14.19 -12.52 -23.13
CA TRP A 35 -13.44 -11.28 -22.93
C TRP A 35 -13.63 -10.64 -21.55
N THR A 36 -14.86 -10.63 -21.02
CA THR A 36 -15.15 -10.06 -19.70
C THR A 36 -14.55 -10.88 -18.57
N GLY A 37 -14.48 -12.21 -18.72
CA GLY A 37 -13.78 -13.09 -17.80
C GLY A 37 -12.27 -12.85 -17.79
N ALA A 38 -11.66 -12.80 -18.97
CA ALA A 38 -10.24 -12.51 -19.12
C ALA A 38 -9.87 -11.13 -18.54
N MET A 39 -10.70 -10.11 -18.77
CA MET A 39 -10.52 -8.78 -18.19
C MET A 39 -10.52 -8.81 -16.65
N LEU A 40 -11.51 -9.47 -16.02
CA LEU A 40 -11.59 -9.59 -14.56
C LEU A 40 -10.36 -10.31 -13.97
N ALA A 41 -9.86 -11.34 -14.65
CA ALA A 41 -8.66 -12.07 -14.26
C ALA A 41 -7.37 -11.22 -14.32
N HIS A 42 -7.37 -10.12 -15.10
CA HIS A 42 -6.23 -9.21 -15.25
C HIS A 42 -6.37 -7.90 -14.46
N LEU A 43 -7.46 -7.72 -13.67
CA LEU A 43 -7.59 -6.59 -12.75
C LEU A 43 -6.72 -6.74 -11.48
N ASP A 44 -6.00 -7.87 -11.31
CA ASP A 44 -4.90 -8.00 -10.35
C ASP A 44 -3.73 -7.04 -10.66
N LEU A 45 -3.70 -6.46 -11.86
CA LEU A 45 -3.00 -5.21 -12.20
C LEU A 45 -3.14 -4.10 -11.14
N GLY A 46 -4.22 -4.07 -10.36
CA GLY A 46 -4.38 -3.17 -9.22
C GLY A 46 -3.21 -3.23 -8.23
N VAL A 47 -2.58 -4.39 -8.07
CA VAL A 47 -1.35 -4.57 -7.25
C VAL A 47 -0.16 -3.83 -7.86
N ALA A 48 0.00 -3.83 -9.19
CA ALA A 48 1.05 -3.07 -9.86
C ALA A 48 0.86 -1.55 -9.69
N LEU A 49 -0.39 -1.06 -9.73
CA LEU A 49 -0.68 0.33 -9.38
C LEU A 49 -0.25 0.66 -7.94
N PHE A 50 -0.57 -0.20 -6.97
CA PHE A 50 -0.13 -0.02 -5.59
C PHE A 50 1.40 0.01 -5.47
N PHE A 51 2.11 -0.92 -6.09
CA PHE A 51 3.56 -1.03 -5.96
C PHE A 51 4.31 0.12 -6.65
N VAL A 52 3.87 0.57 -7.83
CA VAL A 52 4.43 1.78 -8.48
C VAL A 52 4.14 3.03 -7.65
N ILE A 53 2.93 3.20 -7.11
CA ILE A 53 2.58 4.33 -6.21
C ILE A 53 3.43 4.29 -4.93
N SER A 54 3.62 3.12 -4.32
CA SER A 54 4.44 2.98 -3.11
C SER A 54 5.92 3.22 -3.39
N GLY A 55 6.48 2.69 -4.49
CA GLY A 55 7.84 3.02 -4.93
C GLY A 55 8.04 4.53 -5.09
N PHE A 56 7.09 5.21 -5.74
CA PHE A 56 7.11 6.66 -5.93
C PHE A 56 7.05 7.42 -4.60
N LEU A 57 6.00 7.22 -3.80
CA LEU A 57 5.73 8.00 -2.59
C LEU A 57 6.75 7.76 -1.47
N LEU A 58 7.36 6.57 -1.41
CA LEU A 58 8.27 6.20 -0.33
C LEU A 58 9.71 6.60 -0.63
N ALA A 59 10.16 6.53 -1.89
CA ALA A 59 11.51 6.93 -2.27
C ALA A 59 11.67 8.46 -2.41
N ARG A 60 10.62 9.17 -2.88
CA ARG A 60 10.68 10.62 -3.16
C ARG A 60 11.21 11.50 -2.00
N PRO A 61 10.84 11.29 -0.72
CA PRO A 61 11.38 12.09 0.38
C PRO A 61 12.90 11.95 0.58
N TRP A 62 13.48 10.79 0.22
CA TRP A 62 14.92 10.56 0.31
C TRP A 62 15.64 11.28 -0.83
N PHE A 63 15.19 11.09 -2.08
CA PHE A 63 15.78 11.78 -3.22
C PHE A 63 15.62 13.30 -3.14
N ALA A 64 14.51 13.80 -2.58
CA ALA A 64 14.34 15.23 -2.28
C ALA A 64 15.37 15.73 -1.25
N ALA A 65 15.68 14.93 -0.22
CA ALA A 65 16.70 15.30 0.76
C ALA A 65 18.10 15.34 0.13
N SER A 66 18.45 14.31 -0.66
CA SER A 66 19.70 14.22 -1.41
C SER A 66 19.88 15.34 -2.45
N ALA A 67 18.83 15.69 -3.20
CA ALA A 67 18.85 16.80 -4.16
C ALA A 67 19.03 18.16 -3.46
N ALA A 68 18.47 18.32 -2.26
CA ALA A 68 18.61 19.54 -1.45
C ALA A 68 19.88 19.60 -0.59
N GLY A 69 20.72 18.55 -0.58
CA GLY A 69 21.89 18.47 0.31
C GLY A 69 21.54 18.43 1.80
N THR A 70 20.34 17.95 2.14
CA THR A 70 19.82 17.90 3.52
C THR A 70 19.87 16.49 4.10
N PRO A 71 19.90 16.32 5.44
CA PRO A 71 19.94 15.00 6.06
C PRO A 71 18.76 14.10 5.62
N PRO A 72 19.02 12.81 5.30
CA PRO A 72 17.97 11.91 4.83
C PRO A 72 16.92 11.60 5.92
N PRO A 73 15.71 11.15 5.53
CA PRO A 73 14.70 10.70 6.48
C PRO A 73 15.24 9.62 7.44
N SER A 74 14.95 9.74 8.74
CA SER A 74 15.30 8.70 9.71
C SER A 74 14.59 7.37 9.41
N THR A 75 15.37 6.31 9.15
CA THR A 75 14.88 4.95 8.87
C THR A 75 13.91 4.43 9.93
N GLY A 76 14.27 4.54 11.22
CA GLY A 76 13.40 4.09 12.31
C GLY A 76 12.07 4.85 12.35
N ARG A 77 12.09 6.17 12.12
CA ARG A 77 10.86 6.99 12.04
C ARG A 77 10.04 6.68 10.78
N TYR A 78 10.70 6.30 9.69
CA TYR A 78 10.05 5.84 8.46
C TYR A 78 9.36 4.50 8.67
N LEU A 79 10.05 3.49 9.22
CA LEU A 79 9.49 2.16 9.50
C LEU A 79 8.34 2.24 10.53
N TRP A 80 8.50 3.02 11.60
CA TRP A 80 7.42 3.24 12.59
C TRP A 80 6.14 3.81 11.95
N LYS A 81 6.29 4.76 11.00
CA LYS A 81 5.16 5.31 10.23
C LYS A 81 4.47 4.27 9.33
N ARG A 82 5.20 3.27 8.84
CA ARG A 82 4.64 2.17 8.04
C ARG A 82 3.96 1.13 8.93
N ALA A 83 4.61 0.74 10.02
CA ALA A 83 4.05 -0.15 11.04
C ALA A 83 2.70 0.35 11.55
N LEU A 84 2.60 1.62 11.98
CA LEU A 84 1.34 2.24 12.42
C LEU A 84 0.27 2.40 11.31
N ARG A 85 0.63 2.29 10.03
CA ARG A 85 -0.33 2.37 8.91
C ARG A 85 -0.89 1.00 8.54
N ILE A 86 -0.11 -0.08 8.72
CA ILE A 86 -0.43 -1.43 8.25
C ILE A 86 -0.81 -2.36 9.41
N LEU A 87 0.12 -2.61 10.33
CA LEU A 87 0.00 -3.68 11.33
C LEU A 87 -1.30 -3.66 12.16
N PRO A 88 -1.84 -2.50 12.61
CA PRO A 88 -3.04 -2.49 13.46
C PRO A 88 -4.25 -3.14 12.80
N LEU A 89 -4.61 -2.72 11.58
CA LEU A 89 -5.77 -3.29 10.89
C LEU A 89 -5.47 -4.68 10.35
N TYR A 90 -4.25 -4.89 9.86
CA TYR A 90 -3.80 -6.20 9.41
C TYR A 90 -4.00 -7.26 10.50
N TRP A 91 -3.49 -7.04 11.71
CA TRP A 91 -3.65 -7.98 12.83
C TRP A 91 -5.12 -8.19 13.21
N VAL A 92 -5.96 -7.15 13.21
CA VAL A 92 -7.39 -7.31 13.46
C VAL A 92 -8.03 -8.22 12.41
N VAL A 93 -7.74 -8.02 11.12
CA VAL A 93 -8.28 -8.87 10.04
C VAL A 93 -7.73 -10.30 10.14
N VAL A 94 -6.43 -10.47 10.37
CA VAL A 94 -5.79 -11.79 10.53
C VAL A 94 -6.43 -12.58 11.68
N ILE A 95 -6.55 -11.97 12.86
CA ILE A 95 -7.14 -12.61 14.05
C ILE A 95 -8.62 -12.93 13.81
N VAL A 96 -9.38 -12.03 13.19
CA VAL A 96 -10.79 -12.29 12.85
C VAL A 96 -10.92 -13.44 11.86
N CYS A 97 -10.12 -13.49 10.79
CA CYS A 97 -10.15 -14.61 9.83
C CYS A 97 -9.78 -15.95 10.49
N LEU A 98 -8.72 -15.97 11.31
CA LEU A 98 -8.25 -17.18 11.98
C LEU A 98 -9.24 -17.72 13.04
N LEU A 99 -10.00 -16.85 13.70
CA LEU A 99 -10.98 -17.25 14.73
C LEU A 99 -12.39 -17.49 14.20
N ALA A 100 -12.82 -16.76 13.17
CA ALA A 100 -14.23 -16.74 12.74
C ALA A 100 -14.55 -17.66 11.56
N ALA A 101 -13.57 -18.09 10.77
CA ALA A 101 -13.79 -19.03 9.67
C ALA A 101 -13.53 -20.48 10.13
N PRO A 102 -14.53 -21.39 10.07
CA PRO A 102 -14.35 -22.79 10.49
C PRO A 102 -13.21 -23.51 9.76
N ALA A 103 -12.97 -23.15 8.49
CA ALA A 103 -11.86 -23.66 7.68
C ALA A 103 -10.45 -23.33 8.22
N ASN A 104 -10.33 -22.49 9.27
CA ASN A 104 -9.07 -22.18 9.94
C ASN A 104 -8.88 -22.93 11.27
N SER A 105 -9.78 -23.84 11.66
CA SER A 105 -9.68 -24.59 12.93
C SER A 105 -8.35 -25.32 13.12
N ASP A 106 -7.80 -25.83 12.03
CA ASP A 106 -6.64 -26.73 12.03
C ASP A 106 -5.33 -25.96 11.79
N VAL A 107 -5.38 -24.63 11.68
CA VAL A 107 -4.19 -23.77 11.52
C VAL A 107 -3.37 -23.78 12.81
N GLY A 108 -2.31 -24.58 12.82
CA GLY A 108 -1.38 -24.68 13.94
C GLY A 108 -0.58 -23.39 14.23
N VAL A 109 0.13 -23.38 15.36
CA VAL A 109 0.90 -22.22 15.86
C VAL A 109 1.87 -21.63 14.81
N GLY A 110 2.47 -22.46 13.97
CA GLY A 110 3.34 -22.00 12.88
C GLY A 110 2.59 -21.12 11.85
N GLY A 111 1.38 -21.51 11.46
CA GLY A 111 0.51 -20.72 10.57
C GLY A 111 0.03 -19.42 11.22
N TRP A 112 -0.30 -19.46 12.51
CA TRP A 112 -0.61 -18.26 13.30
C TRP A 112 0.55 -17.26 13.30
N ILE A 113 1.77 -17.72 13.63
CA ILE A 113 2.96 -16.89 13.60
C ILE A 113 3.15 -16.30 12.20
N ALA A 114 3.16 -17.14 11.16
CA ALA A 114 3.43 -16.71 9.80
C ALA A 114 2.45 -15.63 9.29
N ASN A 115 1.16 -15.75 9.60
CA ASN A 115 0.16 -14.72 9.25
C ASN A 115 0.22 -13.49 10.17
N LEU A 116 0.65 -13.60 11.43
CA LEU A 116 0.82 -12.42 12.29
C LEU A 116 2.10 -11.63 11.97
N THR A 117 3.13 -12.29 11.42
CA THR A 117 4.42 -11.67 11.07
C THR A 117 4.59 -11.27 9.61
N LEU A 118 3.56 -11.43 8.75
CA LEU A 118 3.63 -11.19 7.30
C LEU A 118 4.67 -12.08 6.59
N THR A 119 4.91 -13.29 7.09
CA THR A 119 5.90 -14.22 6.53
C THR A 119 5.28 -15.45 5.86
N GLN A 120 3.95 -15.51 5.73
CA GLN A 120 3.24 -16.66 5.16
C GLN A 120 3.59 -16.98 3.70
N ILE A 121 4.16 -16.04 2.94
CA ILE A 121 4.67 -16.31 1.59
C ILE A 121 6.03 -17.04 1.57
N TYR A 122 6.67 -17.26 2.73
CA TYR A 122 7.99 -17.89 2.87
C TYR A 122 7.91 -19.29 3.52
N THR A 123 6.71 -19.81 3.77
CA THR A 123 6.44 -21.07 4.47
C THR A 123 5.36 -21.86 3.73
N GLN A 124 5.44 -23.19 3.71
CA GLN A 124 4.53 -24.00 2.88
C GLN A 124 3.11 -24.14 3.47
N ASP A 125 2.99 -24.36 4.78
CA ASP A 125 1.72 -24.73 5.45
C ASP A 125 1.04 -23.56 6.19
N SER A 126 1.21 -22.32 5.70
CA SER A 126 0.78 -21.11 6.41
C SER A 126 -0.47 -20.43 5.86
N HIS A 127 -1.16 -21.01 4.88
CA HIS A 127 -2.26 -20.32 4.20
C HIS A 127 -3.59 -20.48 4.93
N ALA A 128 -3.92 -19.48 5.73
CA ALA A 128 -5.25 -19.36 6.33
C ALA A 128 -6.30 -18.93 5.29
N TYR A 129 -7.46 -19.56 5.37
CA TYR A 129 -8.65 -19.23 4.59
C TYR A 129 -9.01 -17.74 4.77
N GLY A 130 -9.27 -17.05 3.66
CA GLY A 130 -9.60 -15.63 3.62
C GLY A 130 -8.42 -14.65 3.72
N LEU A 131 -7.17 -15.13 3.82
CA LEU A 131 -5.97 -14.27 3.86
C LEU A 131 -5.08 -14.35 2.60
N ALA A 132 -5.49 -15.10 1.56
CA ALA A 132 -4.68 -15.30 0.35
C ALA A 132 -4.21 -13.99 -0.31
N HIS A 133 -5.06 -12.97 -0.44
CA HIS A 133 -4.73 -11.66 -1.02
C HIS A 133 -3.66 -10.88 -0.25
N MET A 134 -3.40 -11.24 1.02
CA MET A 134 -2.40 -10.59 1.86
C MET A 134 -0.96 -10.87 1.40
N TRP A 135 -0.72 -11.77 0.43
CA TRP A 135 0.62 -11.99 -0.14
C TRP A 135 1.28 -10.68 -0.57
N SER A 136 0.52 -9.81 -1.26
CA SER A 136 1.02 -8.54 -1.79
C SER A 136 1.39 -7.55 -0.68
N LEU A 137 0.80 -7.68 0.50
CA LEU A 137 1.15 -6.89 1.67
C LEU A 137 2.46 -7.37 2.30
N CYS A 138 2.76 -8.67 2.25
CA CYS A 138 4.06 -9.23 2.65
C CYS A 138 5.16 -8.73 1.70
N THR A 139 4.92 -8.79 0.39
CA THR A 139 5.81 -8.21 -0.63
C THR A 139 6.04 -6.71 -0.41
N GLU A 140 4.98 -5.95 -0.11
CA GLU A 140 5.07 -4.51 0.16
C GLU A 140 5.84 -4.21 1.46
N VAL A 141 5.64 -4.97 2.53
CA VAL A 141 6.39 -4.82 3.79
C VAL A 141 7.86 -5.22 3.61
N ALA A 142 8.16 -6.25 2.83
CA ALA A 142 9.53 -6.58 2.43
C ALA A 142 10.17 -5.42 1.66
N PHE A 143 9.46 -4.76 0.74
CA PHE A 143 9.95 -3.54 0.08
C PHE A 143 10.18 -2.40 1.08
N TYR A 144 9.30 -2.22 2.08
CA TYR A 144 9.47 -1.19 3.09
C TYR A 144 10.76 -1.38 3.90
N LEU A 145 11.12 -2.64 4.22
CA LEU A 145 12.37 -2.98 4.90
C LEU A 145 13.60 -2.82 3.98
N ALA A 146 13.47 -3.16 2.70
CA ALA A 146 14.55 -3.05 1.71
C ALA A 146 14.84 -1.60 1.25
N LEU A 147 13.83 -0.73 1.21
CA LEU A 147 13.93 0.61 0.61
C LEU A 147 15.11 1.47 1.12
N PRO A 148 15.44 1.54 2.42
CA PRO A 148 16.59 2.33 2.89
C PRO A 148 17.93 1.84 2.31
N LEU A 149 18.07 0.53 2.08
CA LEU A 149 19.27 -0.05 1.45
C LEU A 149 19.26 0.23 -0.06
N VAL A 150 18.10 0.09 -0.71
CA VAL A 150 17.92 0.44 -2.13
C VAL A 150 18.26 1.90 -2.39
N VAL A 151 17.74 2.84 -1.59
CA VAL A 151 18.07 4.27 -1.68
C VAL A 151 19.58 4.50 -1.51
N ARG A 152 20.21 3.91 -0.49
CA ARG A 152 21.67 4.03 -0.26
C ARG A 152 22.51 3.49 -1.43
N LEU A 153 22.06 2.44 -2.11
CA LEU A 153 22.68 1.91 -3.33
C LEU A 153 22.51 2.87 -4.53
N LEU A 154 21.31 3.45 -4.67
CA LEU A 154 20.97 4.37 -5.76
C LEU A 154 21.68 5.74 -5.63
N THR A 155 21.77 6.30 -4.43
CA THR A 155 22.39 7.61 -4.13
C THR A 155 23.56 7.48 -3.14
N PRO A 156 24.72 6.95 -3.56
CA PRO A 156 25.90 6.86 -2.70
C PRO A 156 26.41 8.27 -2.34
N ARG A 157 26.95 8.42 -1.13
CA ARG A 157 27.37 9.72 -0.58
C ARG A 157 26.23 10.74 -0.49
N ASP A 158 24.99 10.26 -0.44
CA ASP A 158 23.74 11.03 -0.33
C ASP A 158 23.52 12.08 -1.43
N ARG A 159 24.22 11.96 -2.57
CA ARG A 159 24.02 12.81 -3.76
C ARG A 159 23.08 12.14 -4.75
N LEU A 160 22.12 12.89 -5.26
CA LEU A 160 21.23 12.42 -6.30
C LEU A 160 21.90 12.51 -7.69
N ASP A 161 22.03 11.36 -8.35
CA ASP A 161 22.29 11.25 -9.78
C ASP A 161 21.11 10.48 -10.40
N VAL A 162 20.28 11.19 -11.18
CA VAL A 162 19.09 10.59 -11.80
C VAL A 162 19.46 9.54 -12.85
N HIS A 163 20.55 9.72 -13.60
CA HIS A 163 20.97 8.74 -14.60
C HIS A 163 21.40 7.44 -13.93
N ARG A 164 22.16 7.51 -12.84
CA ARG A 164 22.47 6.35 -12.00
C ARG A 164 21.21 5.71 -11.44
N VAL A 165 20.26 6.48 -10.90
CA VAL A 165 18.99 5.93 -10.36
C VAL A 165 18.25 5.15 -11.45
N LEU A 166 18.13 5.71 -12.65
CA LEU A 166 17.45 5.07 -13.79
C LEU A 166 18.15 3.78 -14.22
N VAL A 167 19.48 3.81 -14.43
CA VAL A 167 20.25 2.64 -14.88
C VAL A 167 20.22 1.51 -13.84
N VAL A 168 20.46 1.80 -12.56
CA VAL A 168 20.45 0.78 -11.50
C VAL A 168 19.03 0.24 -11.27
N SER A 169 18.01 1.10 -11.33
CA SER A 169 16.61 0.66 -11.25
C SER A 169 16.25 -0.27 -12.42
N LEU A 170 16.70 0.04 -13.65
CA LEU A 170 16.49 -0.80 -14.83
C LEU A 170 17.18 -2.17 -14.68
N LEU A 171 18.46 -2.19 -14.27
CA LEU A 171 19.21 -3.45 -14.09
C LEU A 171 18.57 -4.36 -13.03
N LEU A 172 18.18 -3.80 -11.89
CA LEU A 172 17.45 -4.53 -10.85
C LEU A 172 16.05 -4.97 -11.31
N SER A 173 15.39 -4.19 -12.17
CA SER A 173 14.11 -4.58 -12.79
C SER A 173 14.28 -5.73 -13.78
N VAL A 174 15.35 -5.77 -14.58
CA VAL A 174 15.66 -6.91 -15.44
C VAL A 174 15.86 -8.18 -14.61
N GLY A 175 16.63 -8.09 -13.52
CA GLY A 175 16.78 -9.19 -12.55
C GLY A 175 15.45 -9.64 -11.93
N GLY A 176 14.56 -8.69 -11.63
CA GLY A 176 13.22 -8.98 -11.11
C GLY A 176 12.27 -9.64 -12.12
N VAL A 177 12.30 -9.25 -13.40
CA VAL A 177 11.55 -9.92 -14.47
C VAL A 177 12.08 -11.34 -14.70
N VAL A 178 13.39 -11.51 -14.69
CA VAL A 178 14.05 -12.83 -14.76
C VAL A 178 13.65 -13.71 -13.57
N PHE A 179 13.56 -13.14 -12.36
CA PHE A 179 13.05 -13.85 -11.19
C PHE A 179 11.56 -14.20 -11.31
N ALA A 180 10.70 -13.27 -11.77
CA ALA A 180 9.28 -13.54 -11.99
C ALA A 180 9.04 -14.67 -13.02
N ALA A 181 9.92 -14.81 -14.01
CA ALA A 181 9.90 -15.91 -14.97
C ALA A 181 10.30 -17.26 -14.35
N GLY A 182 11.36 -17.28 -13.53
CA GLY A 182 11.98 -18.51 -13.03
C GLY A 182 11.57 -18.98 -11.64
N ALA A 183 10.93 -18.14 -10.81
CA ALA A 183 10.70 -18.45 -9.40
C ALA A 183 9.96 -19.78 -9.16
N ARG A 184 8.95 -20.11 -10.00
CA ARG A 184 8.18 -21.36 -9.89
C ARG A 184 8.97 -22.63 -10.28
N SER A 185 10.09 -22.50 -10.98
CA SER A 185 10.92 -23.63 -11.41
C SER A 185 12.27 -23.72 -10.69
N TRP A 186 12.73 -22.63 -10.06
CA TRP A 186 13.97 -22.63 -9.28
C TRP A 186 13.79 -22.98 -7.81
N PHE A 187 12.58 -22.83 -7.27
CA PHE A 187 12.30 -23.05 -5.85
C PHE A 187 11.16 -24.06 -5.68
N ASP A 188 11.38 -25.04 -4.81
CA ASP A 188 10.34 -25.92 -4.28
C ASP A 188 9.50 -25.21 -3.21
N GLN A 189 8.88 -24.10 -3.61
CA GLN A 189 8.10 -23.19 -2.76
C GLN A 189 6.96 -22.60 -3.61
N PRO A 190 5.67 -22.96 -3.35
CA PRO A 190 4.55 -22.53 -4.20
C PRO A 190 4.43 -21.01 -4.37
N PHE A 191 4.82 -20.27 -3.34
CA PHE A 191 4.70 -18.81 -3.25
C PHE A 191 6.02 -18.07 -3.59
N ALA A 192 7.03 -18.76 -4.14
CA ALA A 192 8.29 -18.11 -4.56
C ALA A 192 8.06 -16.97 -5.57
N ALA A 193 7.05 -17.11 -6.43
CA ALA A 193 6.66 -16.06 -7.38
C ALA A 193 6.01 -14.82 -6.73
N GLU A 194 5.65 -14.88 -5.44
CA GLU A 194 5.06 -13.77 -4.66
C GLU A 194 6.14 -12.95 -3.91
N TRP A 195 7.40 -13.42 -3.92
CA TRP A 195 8.51 -12.77 -3.21
C TRP A 195 8.94 -11.45 -3.85
N LEU A 196 9.45 -10.53 -3.03
CA LEU A 196 9.89 -9.19 -3.42
C LEU A 196 10.67 -9.10 -4.75
N PRO A 197 11.64 -9.99 -5.08
CA PRO A 197 12.39 -9.89 -6.32
C PRO A 197 11.51 -9.87 -7.58
N ALA A 198 10.44 -10.66 -7.64
CA ALA A 198 9.50 -10.69 -8.78
C ALA A 198 8.81 -9.34 -9.03
N TYR A 199 8.66 -8.52 -7.99
CA TYR A 199 7.91 -7.27 -7.98
C TYR A 199 8.79 -6.00 -7.90
N LEU A 200 10.10 -6.17 -7.77
CA LEU A 200 11.07 -5.08 -7.92
C LEU A 200 10.82 -4.22 -9.18
N PRO A 201 10.44 -4.76 -10.36
CA PRO A 201 10.20 -3.92 -11.54
C PRO A 201 9.14 -2.82 -11.31
N TRP A 202 8.08 -3.12 -10.55
CA TRP A 202 6.98 -2.19 -10.29
C TRP A 202 7.39 -1.15 -9.24
N PHE A 203 7.99 -1.58 -8.13
CA PHE A 203 8.50 -0.66 -7.10
C PHE A 203 9.62 0.25 -7.63
N LEU A 204 10.51 -0.27 -8.48
CA LEU A 204 11.63 0.47 -9.04
C LEU A 204 11.20 1.40 -10.18
N ALA A 205 10.17 1.07 -10.95
CA ALA A 205 9.53 2.02 -11.85
C ALA A 205 8.99 3.24 -11.07
N GLY A 206 8.29 3.03 -9.95
CA GLY A 206 7.87 4.11 -9.06
C GLY A 206 9.04 4.92 -8.50
N THR A 207 10.11 4.23 -8.08
CA THR A 207 11.35 4.83 -7.56
C THR A 207 12.06 5.70 -8.61
N ALA A 208 12.11 5.25 -9.87
CA ALA A 208 12.63 6.03 -11.00
C ALA A 208 11.80 7.31 -11.23
N LEU A 209 10.47 7.21 -11.26
CA LEU A 209 9.58 8.38 -11.34
C LEU A 209 9.81 9.35 -10.17
N ALA A 210 10.14 8.85 -8.96
CA ALA A 210 10.42 9.69 -7.80
C ALA A 210 11.68 10.54 -7.99
N ALA A 211 12.79 9.95 -8.46
CA ALA A 211 14.03 10.69 -8.73
C ALA A 211 13.84 11.73 -9.84
N CYS A 212 13.19 11.34 -10.94
CA CYS A 212 12.83 12.26 -12.02
C CYS A 212 11.87 13.40 -11.59
N SER A 213 11.12 13.23 -10.49
CA SER A 213 10.20 14.24 -9.96
C SER A 213 10.83 15.27 -9.00
N VAL A 214 12.11 15.11 -8.68
CA VAL A 214 12.86 16.04 -7.79
C VAL A 214 14.02 16.73 -8.52
N ASP A 215 14.52 16.18 -9.62
CA ASP A 215 15.45 16.87 -10.51
C ASP A 215 14.73 17.90 -11.40
N PRO A 216 15.09 19.20 -11.38
CA PRO A 216 14.37 20.23 -12.13
C PRO A 216 14.39 20.05 -13.66
N GLY A 217 15.52 19.60 -14.23
CA GLY A 217 15.70 19.47 -15.68
C GLY A 217 14.86 18.33 -16.25
N MET A 218 14.95 17.16 -15.61
CA MET A 218 14.15 15.99 -15.92
C MET A 218 12.66 16.25 -15.66
N ARG A 219 12.31 16.89 -14.53
CA ARG A 219 10.93 17.27 -14.22
C ARG A 219 10.31 18.12 -15.32
N ALA A 220 11.00 19.18 -15.76
CA ALA A 220 10.50 20.06 -16.82
C ALA A 220 10.36 19.34 -18.17
N ARG A 221 11.24 18.39 -18.49
CA ARG A 221 11.14 17.55 -19.71
C ARG A 221 9.93 16.62 -19.65
N LEU A 222 9.76 15.92 -18.54
CA LEU A 222 8.66 14.95 -18.36
C LEU A 222 7.30 15.65 -18.20
N ASP A 223 7.24 16.82 -17.57
CA ASP A 223 6.02 17.65 -17.49
C ASP A 223 5.50 18.08 -18.87
N ARG A 224 6.38 18.20 -19.88
CA ARG A 224 5.95 18.41 -21.28
C ARG A 224 5.40 17.13 -21.92
N ALA A 225 6.07 15.99 -21.71
CA ALA A 225 5.61 14.69 -22.23
C ALA A 225 4.30 14.21 -21.57
N ALA A 226 4.03 14.64 -20.33
CA ALA A 226 2.86 14.27 -19.54
C ALA A 226 1.62 15.16 -19.77
N ARG A 227 1.67 16.11 -20.72
CA ARG A 227 0.53 16.98 -21.03
C ARG A 227 -0.65 16.22 -21.64
N ASP A 228 -0.38 15.27 -22.52
CA ASP A 228 -1.41 14.45 -23.16
C ASP A 228 -1.86 13.29 -22.26
N LEU A 229 -2.68 13.61 -21.26
CA LEU A 229 -3.29 12.63 -20.37
C LEU A 229 -4.08 11.55 -21.15
N ALA A 230 -4.72 11.94 -22.26
CA ALA A 230 -5.56 11.04 -23.05
C ALA A 230 -4.71 10.02 -23.81
N GLY A 231 -3.65 10.45 -24.50
CA GLY A 231 -2.72 9.55 -25.19
C GLY A 231 -2.05 8.54 -24.25
N TRP A 232 -1.61 8.98 -23.06
CA TRP A 232 -1.06 8.07 -22.04
C TRP A 232 -2.07 7.02 -21.55
N TRP A 233 -3.34 7.41 -21.36
CA TRP A 233 -4.39 6.49 -20.91
C TRP A 233 -4.92 5.59 -22.04
N LEU A 234 -4.90 6.04 -23.29
CA LEU A 234 -5.17 5.19 -24.47
C LEU A 234 -4.06 4.16 -24.67
N LEU A 235 -2.79 4.54 -24.45
CA LEU A 235 -1.67 3.60 -24.44
C LEU A 235 -1.81 2.58 -23.30
N ALA A 236 -2.14 3.04 -22.09
CA ALA A 236 -2.42 2.16 -20.95
C ALA A 236 -3.56 1.17 -21.25
N LEU A 237 -4.65 1.63 -21.88
CA LEU A 237 -5.77 0.80 -22.30
C LEU A 237 -5.35 -0.23 -23.36
N GLY A 238 -4.59 0.17 -24.39
CA GLY A 238 -4.09 -0.73 -25.42
C GLY A 238 -3.17 -1.82 -24.86
N LEU A 239 -2.25 -1.45 -23.96
CA LEU A 239 -1.38 -2.40 -23.25
C LEU A 239 -2.18 -3.33 -22.32
N PHE A 240 -3.22 -2.84 -21.65
CA PHE A 240 -4.11 -3.66 -20.82
C PHE A 240 -4.95 -4.63 -21.66
N VAL A 241 -5.48 -4.19 -22.80
CA VAL A 241 -6.18 -5.03 -23.77
C VAL A 241 -5.24 -6.13 -24.28
N ALA A 242 -4.02 -5.79 -24.68
CA ALA A 242 -3.00 -6.80 -25.05
C ALA A 242 -2.73 -7.79 -23.90
N ALA A 243 -2.61 -7.29 -22.67
CA ALA A 243 -2.42 -8.12 -21.48
C ALA A 243 -3.61 -9.03 -21.17
N CYS A 244 -4.83 -8.72 -21.62
CA CYS A 244 -6.02 -9.59 -21.46
C CYS A 244 -6.12 -10.71 -22.51
N THR A 245 -5.19 -10.77 -23.47
CA THR A 245 -5.10 -11.86 -24.47
C THR A 245 -4.24 -13.03 -23.94
N PRO A 246 -4.30 -14.24 -24.54
CA PRO A 246 -3.54 -15.40 -24.06
C PRO A 246 -2.01 -15.25 -24.02
N ILE A 247 -1.42 -14.15 -24.52
CA ILE A 247 0.03 -13.92 -24.51
C ILE A 247 0.62 -13.82 -23.09
N THR A 248 -0.19 -13.46 -22.10
CA THR A 248 0.15 -13.37 -20.67
C THR A 248 -0.10 -14.67 -19.90
N GLY A 249 -0.55 -15.71 -20.61
CA GLY A 249 -0.77 -17.05 -20.08
C GLY A 249 -2.22 -17.36 -19.70
N PRO A 250 -2.46 -18.54 -19.11
CA PRO A 250 -3.79 -19.00 -18.73
C PRO A 250 -4.41 -18.14 -17.61
N THR A 251 -5.71 -17.89 -17.72
CA THR A 251 -6.55 -17.27 -16.67
C THR A 251 -7.28 -18.30 -15.80
N GLY A 252 -7.12 -19.59 -16.11
CA GLY A 252 -7.75 -20.70 -15.38
C GLY A 252 -6.97 -21.13 -14.13
N LEU A 253 -7.46 -22.19 -13.50
CA LEU A 253 -6.83 -22.85 -12.34
C LEU A 253 -6.04 -24.12 -12.69
N VAL A 254 -6.12 -24.57 -13.95
CA VAL A 254 -5.60 -25.87 -14.38
C VAL A 254 -4.14 -25.76 -14.82
N ASP A 255 -3.84 -24.76 -15.65
CA ASP A 255 -2.54 -24.59 -16.29
C ASP A 255 -1.71 -23.52 -15.58
N ALA A 256 -0.45 -23.83 -15.29
CA ALA A 256 0.51 -22.85 -14.80
C ALA A 256 1.06 -22.02 -15.98
N PRO A 257 1.23 -20.69 -15.84
CA PRO A 257 1.81 -19.87 -16.90
C PRO A 257 3.28 -20.21 -17.13
N THR A 258 3.71 -20.14 -18.38
CA THR A 258 5.12 -20.34 -18.75
C THR A 258 6.02 -19.23 -18.17
N PRO A 259 7.36 -19.44 -18.11
CA PRO A 259 8.30 -18.39 -17.72
C PRO A 259 8.19 -17.12 -18.59
N ALA A 260 7.95 -17.29 -19.90
CA ALA A 260 7.80 -16.19 -20.84
C ALA A 260 6.50 -15.40 -20.61
N GLU A 261 5.38 -16.09 -20.38
CA GLU A 261 4.10 -15.48 -20.00
C GLU A 261 4.19 -14.71 -18.69
N SER A 262 4.84 -15.31 -17.67
CA SER A 262 5.05 -14.67 -16.36
C SER A 262 5.92 -13.41 -16.48
N ALA A 263 6.99 -13.45 -17.29
CA ALA A 263 7.80 -12.27 -17.62
C ALA A 263 6.99 -11.20 -18.35
N LEU A 264 6.21 -11.58 -19.38
CA LEU A 264 5.44 -10.65 -20.19
C LEU A 264 4.31 -10.00 -19.39
N LYS A 265 3.59 -10.76 -18.55
CA LYS A 265 2.60 -10.23 -17.60
C LYS A 265 3.24 -9.23 -16.65
N CYS A 266 4.41 -9.53 -16.09
CA CYS A 266 5.15 -8.60 -15.22
C CYS A 266 5.51 -7.28 -15.95
N VAL A 267 6.04 -7.36 -17.17
CA VAL A 267 6.41 -6.19 -17.98
C VAL A 267 5.18 -5.37 -18.39
N LEU A 268 4.13 -6.01 -18.93
CA LEU A 268 2.91 -5.32 -19.36
C LEU A 268 2.22 -4.63 -18.18
N TYR A 269 2.12 -5.26 -17.01
CA TYR A 269 1.49 -4.65 -15.84
C TYR A 269 2.28 -3.45 -15.32
N GLY A 270 3.61 -3.56 -15.29
CA GLY A 270 4.49 -2.43 -14.98
C GLY A 270 4.31 -1.27 -15.96
N ALA A 271 4.25 -1.58 -17.26
CA ALA A 271 4.07 -0.58 -18.31
C ALA A 271 2.69 0.12 -18.23
N VAL A 272 1.60 -0.63 -18.04
CA VAL A 272 0.25 -0.07 -17.84
C VAL A 272 0.21 0.82 -16.59
N ALA A 273 0.74 0.34 -15.46
CA ALA A 273 0.77 1.12 -14.23
C ALA A 273 1.57 2.43 -14.38
N VAL A 274 2.73 2.38 -15.05
CA VAL A 274 3.50 3.58 -15.39
C VAL A 274 2.70 4.51 -16.31
N CYS A 275 2.05 4.02 -17.36
CA CYS A 275 1.26 4.86 -18.27
C CYS A 275 0.05 5.54 -17.57
N VAL A 276 -0.55 4.90 -16.57
CA VAL A 276 -1.62 5.49 -15.74
C VAL A 276 -1.07 6.56 -14.79
N ILE A 277 0.05 6.28 -14.12
CA ILE A 277 0.62 7.10 -13.03
C ILE A 277 1.47 8.26 -13.55
N PHE A 278 2.23 8.06 -14.63
CA PHE A 278 3.13 9.05 -15.23
C PHE A 278 2.45 10.41 -15.48
N PRO A 279 1.31 10.49 -16.20
CA PRO A 279 0.64 11.77 -16.44
C PRO A 279 -0.09 12.31 -15.21
N LEU A 280 -0.16 11.61 -14.08
CA LEU A 280 -0.71 12.14 -12.82
C LEU A 280 0.38 12.62 -11.86
N VAL A 281 1.60 12.10 -11.97
CA VAL A 281 2.81 12.61 -11.29
C VAL A 281 3.36 13.82 -12.01
N PHE A 282 3.46 13.75 -13.34
CA PHE A 282 4.00 14.77 -14.23
C PHE A 282 2.87 15.51 -14.94
N GLY A 283 3.16 16.71 -15.45
CA GLY A 283 2.17 17.61 -16.03
C GLY A 283 1.47 18.50 -14.98
N PRO A 284 0.50 19.33 -15.42
CA PRO A 284 -0.13 20.33 -14.58
C PRO A 284 -1.05 19.70 -13.53
N GLU A 285 -0.84 19.98 -12.23
CA GLU A 285 -1.43 19.17 -11.14
C GLU A 285 -2.96 19.17 -11.09
N LEU A 286 -3.61 20.28 -11.47
CA LEU A 286 -5.07 20.48 -11.35
C LEU A 286 -5.74 21.01 -12.64
N GLU A 287 -5.03 21.04 -13.76
CA GLU A 287 -5.63 21.44 -15.05
C GLU A 287 -6.44 20.30 -15.67
N GLY A 288 -7.58 20.65 -16.26
CA GLY A 288 -8.52 19.69 -16.86
C GLY A 288 -9.48 19.05 -15.85
N THR A 289 -10.66 18.65 -16.36
CA THR A 289 -11.76 18.13 -15.52
C THR A 289 -11.41 16.81 -14.83
N VAL A 290 -10.68 15.93 -15.49
CA VAL A 290 -10.28 14.62 -14.94
C VAL A 290 -9.42 14.77 -13.68
N ARG A 291 -8.38 15.63 -13.71
CA ARG A 291 -7.50 15.86 -12.55
C ARG A 291 -8.26 16.47 -11.38
N ARG A 292 -9.13 17.45 -11.64
CA ARG A 292 -10.00 18.07 -10.61
C ARG A 292 -10.98 17.07 -10.00
N TRP A 293 -11.53 16.16 -10.79
CA TRP A 293 -12.40 15.10 -10.29
C TRP A 293 -11.63 14.09 -9.42
N LEU A 294 -10.46 13.61 -9.87
CA LEU A 294 -9.58 12.73 -9.09
C LEU A 294 -9.09 13.38 -7.79
N ALA A 295 -8.80 14.69 -7.81
CA ALA A 295 -8.46 15.46 -6.60
C ALA A 295 -9.69 15.87 -5.76
N GLY A 296 -10.90 15.45 -6.16
CA GLY A 296 -12.14 15.74 -5.47
C GLY A 296 -12.27 15.02 -4.12
N PRO A 297 -13.25 15.43 -3.29
CA PRO A 297 -13.41 14.91 -1.94
C PRO A 297 -13.76 13.42 -1.92
N VAL A 298 -14.61 12.94 -2.83
CA VAL A 298 -15.05 11.54 -2.86
C VAL A 298 -13.91 10.58 -3.25
N PRO A 299 -13.17 10.77 -4.38
CA PRO A 299 -12.04 9.88 -4.69
C PRO A 299 -10.91 9.98 -3.66
N SER A 300 -10.66 11.16 -3.08
CA SER A 300 -9.69 11.32 -1.99
C SER A 300 -10.09 10.53 -0.73
N ALA A 301 -11.37 10.58 -0.33
CA ALA A 301 -11.88 9.83 0.82
C ALA A 301 -11.84 8.32 0.59
N LEU A 302 -12.22 7.85 -0.62
CA LEU A 302 -12.07 6.45 -1.01
C LEU A 302 -10.59 6.01 -1.01
N GLY A 303 -9.67 6.91 -1.37
CA GLY A 303 -8.22 6.69 -1.30
C GLY A 303 -7.67 6.56 0.12
N GLU A 304 -8.21 7.33 1.08
CA GLU A 304 -7.84 7.22 2.50
C GLU A 304 -8.23 5.86 3.10
N ILE A 305 -9.43 5.38 2.77
CA ILE A 305 -9.97 4.09 3.25
C ILE A 305 -9.59 2.89 2.37
N SER A 306 -8.88 3.10 1.26
CA SER A 306 -8.63 2.05 0.26
C SER A 306 -7.85 0.85 0.81
N TYR A 307 -7.00 1.10 1.82
CA TYR A 307 -6.30 0.06 2.55
C TYR A 307 -7.29 -0.82 3.35
N GLY A 308 -8.27 -0.24 4.02
CA GLY A 308 -9.32 -0.99 4.69
C GLY A 308 -10.18 -1.79 3.73
N ILE A 309 -10.52 -1.23 2.56
CA ILE A 309 -11.22 -1.97 1.50
C ILE A 309 -10.40 -3.19 1.06
N PHE A 310 -9.12 -2.97 0.73
CA PHE A 310 -8.21 -4.04 0.33
C PHE A 310 -8.07 -5.12 1.42
N SER A 311 -7.85 -4.76 2.69
CA SER A 311 -7.65 -5.77 3.74
C SER A 311 -8.92 -6.56 4.05
N ILE A 312 -10.09 -5.91 4.11
CA ILE A 312 -11.33 -6.49 4.67
C ILE A 312 -12.15 -7.28 3.63
N HIS A 313 -12.05 -6.93 2.33
CA HIS A 313 -12.99 -7.45 1.33
C HIS A 313 -13.07 -8.99 1.22
N MET A 314 -11.94 -9.71 1.30
CA MET A 314 -11.94 -11.17 1.18
C MET A 314 -12.69 -11.86 2.32
N PHE A 315 -12.56 -11.35 3.55
CA PHE A 315 -13.33 -11.86 4.69
C PHE A 315 -14.84 -11.66 4.46
N VAL A 316 -15.23 -10.44 4.07
CA VAL A 316 -16.63 -10.09 3.78
C VAL A 316 -17.21 -10.90 2.62
N LEU A 317 -16.42 -11.10 1.56
CA LEU A 317 -16.79 -11.87 0.37
C LEU A 317 -17.06 -13.33 0.73
N LEU A 318 -16.11 -13.98 1.40
CA LEU A 318 -16.19 -15.40 1.74
C LEU A 318 -17.26 -15.68 2.80
N MET A 319 -17.23 -14.95 3.91
CA MET A 319 -18.25 -15.08 4.97
C MET A 319 -19.64 -14.74 4.46
N GLY A 320 -19.77 -13.72 3.59
CA GLY A 320 -21.04 -13.38 2.97
C GLY A 320 -21.55 -14.45 1.99
N MET A 321 -20.65 -15.11 1.25
CA MET A 321 -21.01 -16.28 0.43
C MET A 321 -21.46 -17.46 1.29
N GLU A 322 -20.74 -17.76 2.38
CA GLU A 322 -21.08 -18.83 3.33
C GLU A 322 -22.46 -18.60 3.99
N LEU A 323 -22.70 -17.38 4.50
CA LEU A 323 -23.98 -16.98 5.11
C LEU A 323 -25.16 -17.00 4.13
N LEU A 324 -24.93 -16.81 2.83
CA LEU A 324 -25.95 -16.90 1.80
C LEU A 324 -26.10 -18.33 1.22
N GLY A 325 -25.33 -19.31 1.70
CA GLY A 325 -25.33 -20.68 1.18
C GLY A 325 -24.77 -20.79 -0.24
N PHE A 326 -23.93 -19.85 -0.67
CA PHE A 326 -23.35 -19.83 -2.01
C PHE A 326 -22.01 -20.57 -2.04
N GLY A 327 -21.98 -21.75 -2.66
CA GLY A 327 -20.72 -22.43 -3.01
C GLY A 327 -19.84 -21.60 -3.95
N THR A 328 -18.58 -21.98 -4.14
CA THR A 328 -17.70 -21.34 -5.13
C THR A 328 -18.19 -21.58 -6.57
N PHE A 329 -17.79 -20.72 -7.50
CA PHE A 329 -18.10 -20.79 -8.93
C PHE A 329 -19.60 -20.70 -9.28
N ASN A 330 -20.40 -20.10 -8.39
CA ASN A 330 -21.88 -20.02 -8.41
C ASN A 330 -22.53 -19.10 -9.47
N ASP A 331 -21.77 -18.39 -10.30
CA ASP A 331 -22.26 -17.41 -11.30
C ASP A 331 -22.99 -16.14 -10.78
N ARG A 332 -23.09 -15.94 -9.46
CA ARG A 332 -23.80 -14.79 -8.85
C ARG A 332 -22.94 -13.53 -8.77
N PHE A 333 -22.16 -13.23 -9.82
CA PHE A 333 -21.17 -12.14 -9.86
C PHE A 333 -21.70 -10.81 -9.29
N TRP A 334 -22.83 -10.32 -9.80
CA TRP A 334 -23.40 -9.04 -9.38
C TRP A 334 -23.90 -9.04 -7.92
N THR A 335 -24.45 -10.15 -7.45
CA THR A 335 -24.91 -10.31 -6.06
C THR A 335 -23.71 -10.30 -5.10
N VAL A 336 -22.68 -11.10 -5.39
CA VAL A 336 -21.47 -11.17 -4.57
C VAL A 336 -20.70 -9.85 -4.60
N LEU A 337 -20.60 -9.18 -5.76
CA LEU A 337 -19.98 -7.86 -5.89
C LEU A 337 -20.73 -6.80 -5.09
N GLY A 338 -22.06 -6.72 -5.25
CA GLY A 338 -22.91 -5.77 -4.55
C GLY A 338 -22.82 -5.93 -3.04
N MET A 339 -23.00 -7.15 -2.55
CA MET A 339 -22.82 -7.50 -1.13
C MET A 339 -21.41 -7.11 -0.62
N THR A 340 -20.36 -7.51 -1.34
CA THR A 340 -18.98 -7.26 -0.93
C THR A 340 -18.70 -5.76 -0.81
N LEU A 341 -19.11 -4.95 -1.79
CA LEU A 341 -18.89 -3.50 -1.76
C LEU A 341 -19.75 -2.78 -0.71
N VAL A 342 -21.05 -3.13 -0.62
CA VAL A 342 -22.00 -2.51 0.31
C VAL A 342 -21.62 -2.76 1.77
N ILE A 343 -21.02 -3.91 2.08
CA ILE A 343 -20.54 -4.20 3.45
C ILE A 343 -19.10 -3.69 3.65
N THR A 344 -18.19 -3.93 2.72
CA THR A 344 -16.76 -3.59 2.90
C THR A 344 -16.52 -2.10 2.98
N ILE A 345 -17.17 -1.27 2.16
CA ILE A 345 -16.89 0.17 2.11
C ILE A 345 -17.28 0.85 3.45
N PRO A 346 -18.48 0.63 4.03
CA PRO A 346 -18.81 1.13 5.37
C PRO A 346 -17.89 0.59 6.46
N VAL A 347 -17.59 -0.73 6.48
CA VAL A 347 -16.72 -1.31 7.51
C VAL A 347 -15.29 -0.75 7.44
N ALA A 348 -14.74 -0.56 6.23
CA ALA A 348 -13.46 0.11 6.01
C ALA A 348 -13.49 1.59 6.46
N ALA A 349 -14.57 2.32 6.20
CA ALA A 349 -14.72 3.70 6.67
C ALA A 349 -14.83 3.79 8.20
N LEU A 350 -15.55 2.87 8.85
CA LEU A 350 -15.64 2.77 10.31
C LEU A 350 -14.28 2.41 10.92
N SER A 351 -13.57 1.42 10.38
CA SER A 351 -12.17 1.11 10.74
C SER A 351 -11.28 2.34 10.66
N TYR A 352 -11.32 3.06 9.54
CA TYR A 352 -10.49 4.23 9.33
C TYR A 352 -10.77 5.32 10.38
N LEU A 353 -12.04 5.65 10.60
CA LEU A 353 -12.46 6.73 11.51
C LEU A 353 -12.19 6.42 12.98
N PHE A 354 -12.50 5.20 13.43
CA PHE A 354 -12.46 4.83 14.86
C PHE A 354 -11.15 4.19 15.30
N PHE A 355 -10.40 3.55 14.39
CA PHE A 355 -9.21 2.78 14.73
C PHE A 355 -7.95 3.37 14.05
N GLU A 356 -7.83 3.29 12.73
CA GLU A 356 -6.60 3.68 12.01
C GLU A 356 -6.24 5.15 12.26
N ARG A 357 -7.20 6.07 12.16
CA ARG A 357 -6.99 7.51 12.38
C ARG A 357 -6.66 7.85 13.84
N ARG A 358 -6.97 6.98 14.80
CA ARG A 358 -6.51 7.14 16.20
C ARG A 358 -5.08 6.63 16.35
N VAL A 359 -4.78 5.42 15.88
CA VAL A 359 -3.44 4.82 15.96
C VAL A 359 -2.39 5.65 15.22
N MET A 360 -2.72 6.21 14.05
CA MET A 360 -1.83 7.10 13.29
C MET A 360 -1.47 8.41 14.03
N ARG A 361 -2.17 8.80 15.11
CA ARG A 361 -1.76 9.94 15.95
C ARG A 361 -0.46 9.68 16.71
N LEU A 362 -0.12 8.40 16.94
CA LEU A 362 1.15 7.97 17.55
C LEU A 362 2.38 8.20 16.63
N ARG A 363 2.19 8.73 15.42
CA ARG A 363 3.24 9.18 14.48
C ARG A 363 4.16 10.27 15.05
N SER A 364 3.76 10.93 16.14
CA SER A 364 4.55 11.92 16.89
C SER A 364 5.32 11.34 18.08
N TRP A 365 5.02 10.11 18.52
CA TRP A 365 5.67 9.47 19.66
C TRP A 365 7.16 9.23 19.38
N ARG A 366 7.99 9.46 20.40
CA ARG A 366 9.45 9.31 20.34
C ARG A 366 9.86 8.16 21.27
N PRO A 367 10.40 7.04 20.76
CA PRO A 367 11.11 6.08 21.60
C PRO A 367 12.27 6.77 22.33
N SER A 368 12.34 6.63 23.65
CA SER A 368 13.29 7.40 24.48
C SER A 368 14.77 7.09 24.20
N ALA A 369 15.05 5.90 23.64
CA ALA A 369 16.39 5.38 23.34
C ALA A 369 17.16 6.10 22.22
N LEU A 370 16.57 7.13 21.58
CA LEU A 370 17.19 7.89 20.49
C LEU A 370 17.28 9.40 20.77
N ARG A 371 17.30 9.81 22.06
CA ARG A 371 17.85 11.12 22.39
C ARG A 371 19.37 11.06 22.14
N PRO A 372 19.94 11.92 21.28
CA PRO A 372 21.37 12.18 21.37
C PRO A 372 21.63 12.69 22.78
N SER A 373 22.58 12.09 23.51
CA SER A 373 23.16 12.76 24.67
C SER A 373 23.59 14.15 24.21
N PRO A 374 23.29 15.23 24.97
CA PRO A 374 23.86 16.53 24.65
C PRO A 374 25.37 16.32 24.55
N LYS A 375 25.96 16.69 23.41
CA LYS A 375 27.42 16.80 23.35
C LYS A 375 27.80 17.75 24.49
N PRO A 376 28.82 17.43 25.32
CA PRO A 376 29.38 18.47 26.18
C PRO A 376 29.75 19.64 25.27
N GLU A 377 29.27 20.84 25.61
CA GLU A 377 29.73 22.04 24.93
C GLU A 377 31.25 22.10 25.08
N PRO A 378 32.00 22.46 24.01
CA PRO A 378 33.41 22.76 24.20
C PRO A 378 33.49 23.88 25.24
N GLU A 379 34.24 23.67 26.32
CA GLU A 379 34.51 24.74 27.27
C GLU A 379 35.06 25.94 26.49
N PRO A 380 34.59 27.17 26.78
CA PRO A 380 35.12 28.35 26.12
C PRO A 380 36.62 28.43 26.42
N GLU A 381 37.45 28.41 25.38
CA GLU A 381 38.88 28.65 25.50
C GLU A 381 39.08 29.98 26.24
N ARG A 382 39.57 29.91 27.49
CA ARG A 382 39.98 31.10 28.21
C ARG A 382 41.18 31.69 27.48
N GLY A 383 40.94 32.78 26.75
CA GLY A 383 41.99 33.48 26.03
C GLY A 383 43.10 33.94 26.99
N PRO A 384 44.34 34.20 26.51
CA PRO A 384 45.52 34.43 27.36
C PRO A 384 45.45 35.66 28.30
N ALA A 385 44.37 36.43 28.28
CA ALA A 385 44.19 37.65 29.07
C ALA A 385 43.80 37.37 30.54
N GLU A 386 43.04 36.31 30.85
CA GLU A 386 42.61 36.04 32.24
C GLU A 386 43.72 35.43 33.11
N ALA A 387 44.74 34.82 32.49
CA ALA A 387 45.87 34.20 33.21
C ALA A 387 46.83 35.19 33.89
N LYS A 388 46.66 36.51 33.70
CA LYS A 388 47.46 37.55 34.37
C LYS A 388 46.71 38.33 35.46
N ALA A 389 45.39 38.20 35.58
CA ALA A 389 44.61 38.86 36.63
C ALA A 389 44.50 38.01 37.92
N ALA A 390 44.75 36.70 37.84
CA ALA A 390 44.63 35.77 38.96
C ALA A 390 45.87 35.70 39.87
N THR A 391 46.98 36.38 39.53
CA THR A 391 48.29 36.24 40.19
C THR A 391 48.75 37.46 41.00
N SER A 392 47.91 38.49 41.13
CA SER A 392 48.26 39.75 41.84
C SER A 392 47.40 40.05 43.07
N THR A 393 46.53 39.13 43.50
CA THR A 393 45.54 39.38 44.58
C THR A 393 45.59 38.32 45.69
N THR A 394 46.79 37.84 46.00
CA THR A 394 47.12 37.00 47.18
C THR A 394 48.33 37.54 47.93
N ALA A 395 48.35 38.86 48.16
CA ALA A 395 49.19 39.51 49.15
C ALA A 395 48.45 40.76 49.69
N ALA A 396 48.45 40.93 51.02
CA ALA A 396 47.83 42.01 51.80
C ALA A 396 46.30 41.94 52.07
N SER A 397 45.91 41.11 53.05
CA SER A 397 44.78 41.44 53.95
C SER A 397 44.85 40.71 55.31
N GLU A 398 45.97 40.84 56.03
CA GLU A 398 46.01 40.67 57.50
C GLU A 398 46.44 41.99 58.14
N SER A 399 45.48 42.83 58.57
CA SER A 399 45.66 43.91 59.56
C SER A 399 44.35 44.70 59.74
N ALA A 400 44.02 45.03 61.01
CA ALA A 400 43.03 46.03 61.48
C ALA A 400 41.55 45.82 61.09
N LEU A 401 40.59 45.59 62.01
CA LEU A 401 40.12 46.34 63.20
C LEU A 401 39.00 47.37 62.92
N SER A 402 37.95 47.27 63.76
CA SER A 402 36.88 48.27 64.04
C SER A 402 35.84 48.62 62.95
N GLY A 403 34.55 48.51 63.30
CA GLY A 403 33.42 49.18 62.62
C GLY A 403 33.03 50.48 63.37
N PRO A 404 31.74 50.90 63.45
CA PRO A 404 30.55 50.54 62.65
C PRO A 404 29.78 51.78 62.12
N GLY A 405 28.77 51.59 61.24
CA GLY A 405 27.84 52.68 60.86
C GLY A 405 26.79 52.29 59.80
N GLY A 406 25.52 52.66 60.01
CA GLY A 406 24.40 52.46 59.06
C GLY A 406 24.01 53.73 58.27
N PRO A 407 22.74 53.91 57.88
CA PRO A 407 22.03 53.06 56.90
C PRO A 407 21.22 53.83 55.81
N ALA A 408 20.82 53.12 54.73
CA ALA A 408 19.65 53.39 53.83
C ALA A 408 19.70 54.64 52.89
N PRO A 409 18.74 54.88 51.94
CA PRO A 409 17.86 54.02 51.10
C PRO A 409 17.82 54.48 49.58
N THR A 410 16.70 54.23 48.87
CA THR A 410 16.24 54.72 47.52
C THR A 410 16.58 53.84 46.29
N ALA A 411 15.78 53.69 45.21
CA ALA A 411 14.37 54.04 44.87
C ALA A 411 13.82 53.08 43.75
N GLY A 412 12.51 53.16 43.39
CA GLY A 412 11.86 52.36 42.32
C GLY A 412 12.07 52.92 40.88
N PRO A 413 11.07 52.93 39.94
CA PRO A 413 9.71 52.33 39.94
C PRO A 413 9.22 51.79 38.53
N ARG A 414 7.88 51.57 38.35
CA ARG A 414 7.07 51.54 37.06
C ARG A 414 7.12 50.27 36.16
N ARG A 415 6.11 49.94 35.31
CA ARG A 415 4.61 50.08 35.30
C ARG A 415 4.01 49.32 34.06
N SER A 416 2.67 49.13 34.02
CA SER A 416 1.82 48.62 32.89
C SER A 416 1.97 47.13 32.49
N GLY A 417 0.94 46.35 32.07
CA GLY A 417 -0.49 46.57 31.73
C GLY A 417 -0.74 46.41 30.20
N GLY A 418 -1.78 45.74 29.65
CA GLY A 418 -2.89 44.92 30.15
C GLY A 418 -4.01 44.76 29.06
N SER A 419 -4.96 43.81 29.20
CA SER A 419 -6.21 43.67 28.40
C SER A 419 -6.08 43.18 26.92
N ARG A 420 -7.04 42.48 26.26
CA ARG A 420 -8.36 41.84 26.60
C ARG A 420 -8.76 40.81 25.51
N ARG A 421 -9.65 39.86 25.84
CA ARG A 421 -10.38 38.98 24.88
C ARG A 421 -11.81 39.49 24.60
N ARG A 422 -12.37 39.18 23.42
CA ARG A 422 -13.82 39.20 23.08
C ARG A 422 -14.21 37.89 22.38
N GLY A 423 -15.50 37.55 22.26
CA GLY A 423 -15.93 36.34 21.57
C GLY A 423 -17.43 36.20 21.26
N ARG A 424 -17.78 35.04 20.69
CA ARG A 424 -19.10 34.44 20.38
C ARG A 424 -20.06 35.16 19.41
N ARG A 425 -20.52 34.40 18.40
CA ARG A 425 -21.94 34.15 18.05
C ARG A 425 -22.06 32.92 17.10
N PRO A 426 -23.03 32.01 17.27
CA PRO A 426 -23.46 31.04 16.26
C PRO A 426 -24.83 31.41 15.64
N LEU A 427 -25.16 30.82 14.49
CA LEU A 427 -26.45 30.97 13.77
C LEU A 427 -27.22 29.64 13.75
N GLY A 428 -28.56 29.72 13.66
CA GLY A 428 -29.48 28.57 13.75
C GLY A 428 -29.87 27.93 12.39
N PRO A 429 -30.78 26.93 12.40
CA PRO A 429 -31.13 26.11 11.24
C PRO A 429 -32.30 26.66 10.39
N PRO A 430 -32.49 26.17 9.15
CA PRO A 430 -33.62 26.52 8.28
C PRO A 430 -34.85 25.59 8.44
N PRO A 431 -36.05 25.99 7.97
CA PRO A 431 -37.28 25.19 8.00
C PRO A 431 -37.52 24.36 6.72
N GLN A 432 -38.40 23.36 6.82
CA GLN A 432 -39.10 22.70 5.69
C GLN A 432 -40.56 23.21 5.61
N PRO A 433 -41.22 23.06 4.44
CA PRO A 433 -42.48 22.30 4.45
C PRO A 433 -42.74 21.43 3.18
N ASP A 434 -43.52 20.36 3.40
CA ASP A 434 -44.58 19.76 2.55
C ASP A 434 -44.36 19.38 1.05
N ALA A 435 -45.21 18.58 0.40
CA ALA A 435 -45.93 17.32 0.71
C ALA A 435 -46.77 16.91 -0.53
N GLN A 436 -46.89 15.60 -0.83
CA GLN A 436 -47.87 15.01 -1.80
C GLN A 436 -47.71 15.47 -3.27
N ARG A 437 -48.11 14.78 -4.35
CA ARG A 437 -48.73 13.47 -4.71
C ARG A 437 -48.00 13.02 -6.01
N ASP A 438 -48.08 11.80 -6.56
CA ASP A 438 -49.27 11.08 -7.04
C ASP A 438 -49.02 9.58 -7.25
N VAL A 439 -50.10 8.84 -7.48
CA VAL A 439 -50.20 7.37 -7.46
C VAL A 439 -51.07 6.90 -8.63
N GLN A 440 -50.58 5.96 -9.46
CA GLN A 440 -51.25 4.70 -9.90
C GLN A 440 -50.55 4.01 -11.10
N PRO A 441 -50.90 2.74 -11.47
CA PRO A 441 -49.96 1.78 -12.07
C PRO A 441 -50.41 1.30 -13.47
N LEU A 442 -50.01 0.06 -13.84
CA LEU A 442 -50.42 -0.85 -14.95
C LEU A 442 -49.15 -1.44 -15.60
N GLY A 443 -49.04 -2.72 -15.98
CA GLY A 443 -49.93 -3.87 -15.85
C GLY A 443 -49.17 -5.19 -16.16
N GLY A 444 -49.76 -6.35 -15.82
CA GLY A 444 -49.14 -7.68 -15.93
C GLY A 444 -49.43 -8.47 -17.24
N PRO A 445 -48.95 -9.74 -17.36
CA PRO A 445 -48.69 -10.45 -18.62
C PRO A 445 -49.77 -11.49 -19.03
N PRO A 446 -49.61 -12.22 -20.17
CA PRO A 446 -49.00 -13.59 -20.19
C PRO A 446 -48.08 -13.83 -21.45
N GLY A 447 -47.47 -15.00 -21.75
CA GLY A 447 -47.28 -16.29 -21.05
C GLY A 447 -46.94 -17.49 -22.00
N HIS A 448 -46.37 -18.59 -21.48
CA HIS A 448 -46.15 -19.93 -22.11
C HIS A 448 -45.13 -20.07 -23.30
N PRO A 449 -44.66 -21.29 -23.67
CA PRO A 449 -44.05 -22.32 -22.79
C PRO A 449 -42.80 -23.06 -23.37
N GLY A 450 -41.98 -23.60 -22.45
CA GLY A 450 -41.22 -24.87 -22.49
C GLY A 450 -40.51 -25.44 -23.74
N SER A 451 -39.23 -25.81 -23.58
CA SER A 451 -38.72 -27.15 -24.00
C SER A 451 -37.30 -27.44 -23.46
N THR A 452 -37.15 -28.59 -22.80
CA THR A 452 -35.84 -29.21 -22.47
C THR A 452 -35.45 -30.25 -23.53
N PRO A 453 -34.17 -30.37 -23.91
CA PRO A 453 -33.61 -31.63 -24.41
C PRO A 453 -32.72 -32.34 -23.38
N ARG A 454 -32.56 -33.66 -23.55
CA ARG A 454 -31.91 -34.59 -22.62
C ARG A 454 -30.41 -34.72 -22.84
N LEU A 455 -29.69 -35.13 -21.79
CA LEU A 455 -28.36 -35.73 -21.87
C LEU A 455 -28.38 -37.05 -22.67
N PRO A 456 -27.38 -37.35 -23.50
CA PRO A 456 -27.06 -38.71 -23.94
C PRO A 456 -26.35 -39.49 -22.83
N ARG A 457 -26.61 -40.79 -22.75
CA ARG A 457 -25.99 -41.73 -21.80
C ARG A 457 -24.61 -42.20 -22.27
N GLU A 458 -23.76 -42.59 -21.33
CA GLU A 458 -22.64 -43.49 -21.63
C GLU A 458 -23.13 -44.86 -22.15
N PRO A 459 -22.38 -45.50 -23.06
CA PRO A 459 -22.38 -46.95 -23.24
C PRO A 459 -21.30 -47.59 -22.37
N GLY A 460 -21.71 -48.46 -21.43
CA GLY A 460 -20.77 -49.19 -20.58
C GLY A 460 -20.37 -50.56 -21.11
N ALA A 461 -19.44 -51.15 -20.36
CA ALA A 461 -19.29 -52.59 -20.06
C ALA A 461 -18.26 -53.44 -20.83
N SER A 462 -17.64 -54.33 -20.01
CA SER A 462 -16.88 -55.54 -20.33
C SER A 462 -15.39 -55.34 -20.72
N ARG A 463 -14.44 -56.17 -20.25
CA ARG A 463 -14.55 -57.36 -19.36
C ARG A 463 -13.19 -57.73 -18.72
N ARG A 464 -13.25 -58.12 -17.43
CA ARG A 464 -12.51 -59.21 -16.72
C ARG A 464 -10.98 -59.40 -16.86
N ALA A 465 -10.39 -59.61 -15.67
CA ALA A 465 -9.38 -60.63 -15.30
C ALA A 465 -7.89 -60.33 -15.65
N ASP A 466 -6.89 -60.75 -14.87
CA ASP A 466 -6.86 -61.62 -13.67
C ASP A 466 -5.80 -61.18 -12.64
N ARG A 467 -5.87 -61.70 -11.40
CA ARG A 467 -4.77 -61.71 -10.41
C ARG A 467 -4.06 -63.07 -10.45
N PRO A 468 -2.75 -63.16 -10.15
CA PRO A 468 -2.40 -63.72 -8.84
C PRO A 468 -1.18 -63.06 -8.14
N ARG A 469 -0.82 -63.61 -6.97
CA ARG A 469 0.16 -63.10 -5.99
C ARG A 469 1.57 -63.70 -6.14
N GLY A 470 2.58 -62.99 -5.65
CA GLY A 470 3.89 -63.47 -5.21
C GLY A 470 4.77 -62.26 -4.84
N SER A 471 5.17 -61.94 -3.60
CA SER A 471 5.79 -62.69 -2.49
C SER A 471 7.32 -62.80 -2.59
N ALA A 472 8.03 -62.22 -1.61
CA ALA A 472 9.46 -62.38 -1.27
C ALA A 472 10.50 -61.88 -2.32
N ALA A 473 11.73 -61.44 -1.97
CA ALA A 473 12.34 -61.04 -0.68
C ALA A 473 13.69 -60.30 -0.90
N ARG A 474 14.17 -59.58 0.14
CA ARG A 474 15.58 -59.26 0.50
C ARG A 474 16.55 -58.63 -0.54
N ARG A 475 17.01 -57.41 -0.22
CA ARG A 475 18.41 -56.97 0.14
C ARG A 475 19.62 -57.81 -0.34
N PRO A 476 20.82 -57.22 -0.57
CA PRO A 476 21.40 -56.06 0.15
C PRO A 476 20.88 -54.67 -0.27
#